data_AF-A0A4Q2DET6-F1
#
_entry.id   AF-A0A4Q2DET6-F1
#
_cell.length_a   1.000
_cell.length_b   1.000
_cell.length_c   1.000
_cell.angle_alpha   90.00
_cell.angle_beta   90.00
_cell.angle_gamma   90.00
#
_symmetry.space_group_name_H-M   'P 1'
#
loop_
_entity.id
_entity.type
_entity.pdbx_description
1 polymer ?
#
loop_
_entity_poly.entity_id
_entity_poly.type
_entity_poly.pdbx_seq_one_letter_code
_entity_poly.pdbx_strand_id
1 'polypeptide(L)'
;MRFTAAVLASLGGLALAQTQITVSVGSLLQEIDGFGISQAFTRAREFEESDPEPRQKGLDYLFNTETGAGLTIIRNRIGSTTTDAILPRSPGSPTATPQYVWDGSDSSQVWLSKEARKYGVTTIYADAWSAPAFMKTNNNEANGGYLCGVTGRTCASGDWRQTFANMLTQYVKYYAEAGVPVTHLGFLNEPDYVVSYSSMQSDGNQAASFIPTLYNTLQAANFTNVSIACCDSIGWGGTRTFTNQLVSAGMERYMGIMTSHAYNGDPDAPPLSTRLKSWQTEACDLNSRWCATWYSNGGPCEGLTWANKIHRGIVNANLSAYIYWQGFEVNQFQASSYLVASDGRVVTPSGRLWAFAMWSRFVRPGARRVSSSGSVSGVGYGAFKNLDNSVAVVFTNTGSGAQNVRIAFTGYTASNAQAFWSTTWTDFDRYNHDDHIYHYSNINYSDIDTDTTGSMRRGRLRAVWWRGLVWM
;
A
#
# COMPACT_ATOMS: atom_id res chain seq x y z
N MET A 1 -20.29 75.81 -19.10
CA MET A 1 -20.72 74.51 -18.54
C MET A 1 -19.89 73.40 -19.19
N ARG A 2 -18.93 72.83 -18.46
CA ARG A 2 -18.24 71.59 -18.84
C ARG A 2 -18.51 70.60 -17.71
N PHE A 3 -19.29 69.56 -18.00
CA PHE A 3 -19.52 68.45 -17.09
C PHE A 3 -18.34 67.47 -17.20
N THR A 4 -17.55 67.35 -16.15
CA THR A 4 -16.61 66.25 -15.96
C THR A 4 -17.35 65.11 -15.26
N ALA A 5 -17.63 64.03 -15.99
CA ALA A 5 -18.12 62.78 -15.41
C ALA A 5 -16.96 62.03 -14.75
N ALA A 6 -16.99 61.89 -13.44
CA ALA A 6 -16.08 61.00 -12.71
C ALA A 6 -16.64 59.57 -12.80
N VAL A 7 -15.92 58.69 -13.49
CA VAL A 7 -16.18 57.25 -13.47
C VAL A 7 -15.49 56.67 -12.24
N LEU A 8 -16.25 56.33 -11.20
CA LEU A 8 -15.77 55.46 -10.13
C LEU A 8 -15.68 54.03 -10.67
N ALA A 9 -14.46 53.56 -10.94
CA ALA A 9 -14.21 52.15 -11.14
C ALA A 9 -14.18 51.45 -9.77
N SER A 10 -15.25 50.74 -9.42
CA SER A 10 -15.26 49.82 -8.29
C SER A 10 -14.30 48.66 -8.58
N LEU A 11 -13.14 48.65 -7.91
CA LEU A 11 -12.28 47.47 -7.81
C LEU A 11 -12.98 46.42 -6.94
N GLY A 12 -13.92 45.69 -7.53
CA GLY A 12 -14.42 44.45 -6.95
C GLY A 12 -13.27 43.46 -6.90
N GLY A 13 -12.71 43.24 -5.72
CA GLY A 13 -11.78 42.14 -5.49
C GLY A 13 -12.49 40.83 -5.87
N LEU A 14 -12.03 40.18 -6.92
CA LEU A 14 -12.43 38.81 -7.23
C LEU A 14 -11.90 37.92 -6.10
N ALA A 15 -12.71 37.69 -5.08
CA ALA A 15 -12.51 36.58 -4.16
C ALA A 15 -12.66 35.30 -5.00
N LEU A 16 -11.54 34.66 -5.35
CA LEU A 16 -11.57 33.34 -5.96
C LEU A 16 -12.35 32.42 -5.02
N ALA A 17 -13.50 31.90 -5.49
CA ALA A 17 -14.32 31.00 -4.71
C ALA A 17 -13.49 29.75 -4.35
N GLN A 18 -13.21 29.59 -3.05
CA GLN A 18 -12.52 28.42 -2.52
C GLN A 18 -13.38 27.18 -2.78
N THR A 19 -12.82 26.16 -3.42
CA THR A 19 -13.55 24.91 -3.65
C THR A 19 -13.73 24.19 -2.32
N GLN A 20 -14.98 23.90 -1.96
CA GLN A 20 -15.30 23.23 -0.71
C GLN A 20 -15.41 21.71 -0.91
N ILE A 21 -14.78 20.97 -0.01
CA ILE A 21 -14.99 19.54 0.21
C ILE A 21 -15.74 19.37 1.52
N THR A 22 -16.76 18.51 1.51
CA THR A 22 -17.52 18.18 2.72
C THR A 22 -17.29 16.72 3.09
N VAL A 23 -16.75 16.47 4.27
CA VAL A 23 -16.45 15.14 4.82
C VAL A 23 -17.56 14.73 5.79
N SER A 24 -18.22 13.62 5.52
CA SER A 24 -19.32 13.12 6.34
C SER A 24 -18.85 11.96 7.22
N VAL A 25 -18.34 12.28 8.40
CA VAL A 25 -17.59 11.35 9.28
C VAL A 25 -18.45 10.16 9.79
N GLY A 26 -19.77 10.33 9.85
CA GLY A 26 -20.71 9.26 10.24
C GLY A 26 -21.07 8.28 9.11
N SER A 27 -20.72 8.57 7.86
CA SER A 27 -21.07 7.75 6.70
C SER A 27 -19.88 6.89 6.29
N LEU A 28 -19.80 5.69 6.89
CA LEU A 28 -18.66 4.79 6.79
C LEU A 28 -18.71 3.94 5.51
N LEU A 29 -17.56 3.79 4.86
CA LEU A 29 -17.32 2.96 3.68
C LEU A 29 -16.39 1.79 4.06
N GLN A 30 -15.51 1.34 3.19
CA GLN A 30 -14.63 0.20 3.47
C GLN A 30 -13.65 0.48 4.63
N GLU A 31 -13.26 -0.59 5.31
CA GLU A 31 -12.21 -0.59 6.33
C GLU A 31 -10.83 -0.70 5.69
N ILE A 32 -9.85 -0.03 6.28
CA ILE A 32 -8.45 -0.04 5.85
C ILE A 32 -7.67 -0.95 6.78
N ASP A 33 -7.07 -1.98 6.20
CA ASP A 33 -6.23 -2.96 6.89
C ASP A 33 -4.78 -2.49 6.97
N GLY A 34 -4.36 -1.65 6.02
CA GLY A 34 -3.10 -0.92 6.12
C GLY A 34 -2.29 -0.88 4.83
N PHE A 35 -0.99 -0.70 5.00
CA PHE A 35 -0.03 -0.54 3.91
C PHE A 35 1.23 -1.33 4.23
N GLY A 36 1.91 -1.87 3.23
CA GLY A 36 2.97 -2.82 3.51
C GLY A 36 4.03 -2.97 2.43
N ILE A 37 4.91 -3.93 2.72
CA ILE A 37 5.98 -4.40 1.84
C ILE A 37 6.15 -5.92 1.99
N SER A 38 6.88 -6.51 1.05
CA SER A 38 7.54 -7.80 1.17
C SER A 38 9.05 -7.64 1.42
N GLN A 39 9.69 -8.73 1.81
CA GLN A 39 11.13 -8.94 1.76
C GLN A 39 11.47 -10.39 1.32
N ALA A 40 10.69 -10.89 0.36
CA ALA A 40 10.84 -12.22 -0.22
C ALA A 40 12.18 -12.39 -0.96
N PHE A 41 12.47 -13.62 -1.41
CA PHE A 41 13.65 -13.94 -2.23
C PHE A 41 14.97 -13.46 -1.58
N THR A 42 15.15 -13.83 -0.31
CA THR A 42 16.32 -13.50 0.52
C THR A 42 16.60 -12.02 0.78
N ARG A 43 15.74 -11.09 0.33
CA ARG A 43 15.90 -9.66 0.65
C ARG A 43 15.82 -9.38 2.15
N ALA A 44 15.04 -10.17 2.89
CA ALA A 44 15.04 -10.11 4.36
C ALA A 44 16.40 -10.48 4.96
N ARG A 45 17.13 -11.44 4.37
CA ARG A 45 18.47 -11.84 4.83
C ARG A 45 19.48 -10.75 4.54
N GLU A 46 19.47 -10.19 3.34
CA GLU A 46 20.35 -9.05 2.99
C GLU A 46 20.12 -7.87 3.95
N PHE A 47 18.86 -7.64 4.34
CA PHE A 47 18.53 -6.61 5.31
C PHE A 47 19.02 -6.96 6.73
N GLU A 48 18.83 -8.20 7.19
CA GLU A 48 19.34 -8.68 8.48
C GLU A 48 20.87 -8.59 8.56
N GLU A 49 21.57 -8.93 7.49
CA GLU A 49 23.03 -8.97 7.41
C GLU A 49 23.67 -7.58 7.22
N SER A 50 22.88 -6.54 6.94
CA SER A 50 23.39 -5.17 6.83
C SER A 50 23.98 -4.66 8.15
N ASP A 51 24.89 -3.68 8.05
CA ASP A 51 25.54 -3.05 9.20
C ASP A 51 24.50 -2.54 10.21
N PRO A 52 24.77 -2.61 11.53
CA PRO A 52 23.75 -2.33 12.54
C PRO A 52 23.04 -0.98 12.40
N GLU A 53 23.78 0.07 12.05
CA GLU A 53 23.22 1.42 11.87
C GLU A 53 22.31 1.50 10.62
N PRO A 54 22.78 1.13 9.40
CA PRO A 54 21.91 1.02 8.23
C PRO A 54 20.68 0.13 8.44
N ARG A 55 20.85 -1.01 9.13
CA ARG A 55 19.76 -1.94 9.45
C ARG A 55 18.68 -1.25 10.27
N GLN A 56 19.07 -0.61 11.37
CA GLN A 56 18.15 0.12 12.25
C GLN A 56 17.45 1.25 11.49
N LYS A 57 18.20 2.05 10.72
CA LYS A 57 17.65 3.16 9.94
C LYS A 57 16.67 2.69 8.86
N GLY A 58 16.93 1.55 8.22
CA GLY A 58 15.98 0.92 7.31
C GLY A 58 14.67 0.52 8.00
N LEU A 59 14.77 -0.09 9.19
CA LEU A 59 13.58 -0.48 9.98
C LEU A 59 12.77 0.75 10.38
N ASP A 60 13.45 1.81 10.82
CA ASP A 60 12.81 3.08 11.15
C ASP A 60 12.10 3.69 9.95
N TYR A 61 12.75 3.76 8.78
CA TYR A 61 12.10 4.27 7.57
C TYR A 61 10.88 3.47 7.15
N LEU A 62 10.87 2.14 7.33
CA LEU A 62 9.73 1.33 6.96
C LEU A 62 8.60 1.41 7.99
N PHE A 63 8.88 1.30 9.29
CA PHE A 63 7.86 0.99 10.29
C PHE A 63 7.64 2.08 11.35
N ASN A 64 8.54 3.05 11.51
CA ASN A 64 8.36 4.12 12.48
C ASN A 64 7.30 5.13 11.98
N THR A 65 6.33 5.49 12.82
CA THR A 65 5.25 6.44 12.48
C THR A 65 5.65 7.92 12.60
N GLU A 66 6.80 8.21 13.21
CA GLU A 66 7.33 9.56 13.40
C GLU A 66 8.44 9.88 12.38
N THR A 67 9.30 8.91 12.08
CA THR A 67 10.47 9.10 11.20
C THR A 67 10.38 8.35 9.87
N GLY A 68 9.49 7.36 9.73
CA GLY A 68 9.39 6.48 8.55
C GLY A 68 8.04 6.50 7.84
N ALA A 69 7.60 5.39 7.26
CA ALA A 69 6.29 5.29 6.62
C ALA A 69 5.20 4.75 7.57
N GLY A 70 5.59 4.17 8.72
CA GLY A 70 4.64 3.55 9.62
C GLY A 70 3.89 2.39 8.95
N LEU A 71 4.55 1.57 8.12
CA LEU A 71 3.91 0.43 7.45
C LEU A 71 3.37 -0.57 8.47
N THR A 72 2.33 -1.31 8.08
CA THR A 72 1.47 -2.10 8.97
C THR A 72 1.20 -3.52 8.49
N ILE A 73 1.69 -3.88 7.29
CA ILE A 73 1.55 -5.21 6.70
C ILE A 73 2.91 -5.71 6.23
N ILE A 74 3.24 -6.95 6.55
CA ILE A 74 4.35 -7.70 5.95
C ILE A 74 3.78 -8.82 5.10
N ARG A 75 4.21 -8.90 3.84
CA ARG A 75 3.95 -10.04 2.96
C ARG A 75 5.19 -10.94 2.90
N ASN A 76 5.11 -12.16 3.42
CA ASN A 76 6.18 -13.15 3.37
C ASN A 76 5.90 -14.19 2.28
N ARG A 77 6.97 -14.65 1.62
CA ARG A 77 6.92 -15.77 0.68
C ARG A 77 7.12 -17.09 1.40
N ILE A 78 6.22 -18.03 1.14
CA ILE A 78 6.35 -19.45 1.47
C ILE A 78 7.20 -20.12 0.39
N GLY A 79 8.33 -20.72 0.79
CA GLY A 79 9.25 -21.40 -0.11
C GLY A 79 8.69 -22.65 -0.78
N SER A 80 9.13 -22.90 -2.02
CA SER A 80 8.68 -24.01 -2.89
C SER A 80 9.82 -24.86 -3.46
N THR A 81 11.07 -24.43 -3.27
CA THR A 81 12.26 -25.13 -3.77
C THR A 81 12.73 -26.19 -2.78
N THR A 82 13.65 -27.05 -3.19
CA THR A 82 14.27 -28.04 -2.30
C THR A 82 15.13 -27.42 -1.21
N THR A 83 15.46 -26.13 -1.31
CA THR A 83 16.32 -25.41 -0.36
C THR A 83 15.57 -24.49 0.59
N ASP A 84 14.34 -24.09 0.28
CA ASP A 84 13.56 -23.12 1.08
C ASP A 84 12.14 -23.59 1.45
N ALA A 85 11.62 -24.68 0.86
CA ALA A 85 10.33 -25.21 1.25
C ALA A 85 10.42 -25.95 2.59
N ILE A 86 9.38 -25.81 3.43
CA ILE A 86 9.26 -26.63 4.65
C ILE A 86 8.99 -28.11 4.36
N LEU A 87 8.63 -28.46 3.12
CA LEU A 87 8.50 -29.84 2.64
C LEU A 87 9.34 -30.02 1.36
N PRO A 88 10.67 -30.10 1.49
CA PRO A 88 11.59 -30.03 0.36
C PRO A 88 11.68 -31.34 -0.44
N ARG A 89 11.18 -32.46 0.11
CA ARG A 89 11.24 -33.79 -0.50
C ARG A 89 9.85 -34.41 -0.55
N SER A 90 9.58 -35.12 -1.65
CA SER A 90 8.34 -35.87 -1.80
C SER A 90 8.24 -36.95 -0.72
N PRO A 91 7.09 -37.10 -0.04
CA PRO A 91 6.84 -38.23 0.86
C PRO A 91 6.58 -39.56 0.11
N GLY A 92 6.63 -39.56 -1.23
CA GLY A 92 6.44 -40.74 -2.07
C GLY A 92 5.02 -40.87 -2.65
N SER A 93 3.99 -40.50 -1.87
CA SER A 93 2.60 -40.43 -2.34
C SER A 93 1.83 -39.31 -1.60
N PRO A 94 0.67 -38.85 -2.10
CA PRO A 94 -0.11 -37.80 -1.44
C PRO A 94 -0.63 -38.17 -0.05
N THR A 95 -0.75 -39.47 0.24
CA THR A 95 -1.25 -40.00 1.52
C THR A 95 -0.14 -40.44 2.47
N ALA A 96 1.13 -40.42 2.02
CA ALA A 96 2.26 -40.73 2.87
C ALA A 96 2.54 -39.60 3.88
N THR A 97 3.14 -39.95 5.02
CA THR A 97 3.45 -38.99 6.08
C THR A 97 4.54 -38.00 5.61
N PRO A 98 4.27 -36.69 5.59
CA PRO A 98 5.25 -35.69 5.20
C PRO A 98 6.38 -35.56 6.24
N GLN A 99 7.59 -35.25 5.76
CA GLN A 99 8.74 -34.94 6.61
C GLN A 99 9.04 -33.43 6.49
N TYR A 100 8.49 -32.66 7.41
CA TYR A 100 8.68 -31.22 7.42
C TYR A 100 10.04 -30.83 7.99
N VAL A 101 10.61 -29.75 7.46
CA VAL A 101 11.82 -29.10 7.98
C VAL A 101 11.49 -27.66 8.35
N TRP A 102 12.09 -27.17 9.42
CA TRP A 102 11.96 -25.80 9.86
C TRP A 102 13.29 -25.32 10.42
N ASP A 103 13.82 -24.24 9.85
CA ASP A 103 15.10 -23.64 10.24
C ASP A 103 14.94 -22.51 11.27
N GLY A 104 13.70 -22.12 11.59
CA GLY A 104 13.40 -21.00 12.48
C GLY A 104 13.60 -19.61 11.86
N SER A 105 14.01 -19.53 10.59
CA SER A 105 14.44 -18.30 9.93
C SER A 105 13.57 -17.95 8.73
N ASP A 106 13.26 -18.93 7.87
CA ASP A 106 12.54 -18.74 6.60
C ASP A 106 13.20 -17.66 5.73
N SER A 107 14.52 -17.81 5.49
CA SER A 107 15.35 -16.80 4.81
C SER A 107 15.26 -15.41 5.46
N SER A 108 15.31 -15.36 6.79
CA SER A 108 15.23 -14.15 7.63
C SER A 108 13.88 -13.42 7.60
N GLN A 109 12.84 -13.99 6.96
CA GLN A 109 11.49 -13.40 7.00
C GLN A 109 10.89 -13.45 8.41
N VAL A 110 11.25 -14.48 9.21
CA VAL A 110 10.87 -14.52 10.64
C VAL A 110 11.53 -13.39 11.41
N TRP A 111 12.81 -13.10 11.16
CA TRP A 111 13.53 -11.99 11.80
C TRP A 111 12.85 -10.66 11.49
N LEU A 112 12.62 -10.35 10.21
CA LEU A 112 12.00 -9.10 9.81
C LEU A 112 10.62 -8.94 10.44
N SER A 113 9.83 -10.01 10.42
CA SER A 113 8.49 -9.97 11.00
C SER A 113 8.55 -9.68 12.50
N LYS A 114 9.51 -10.27 13.24
CA LYS A 114 9.74 -9.94 14.66
C LYS A 114 10.16 -8.49 14.87
N GLU A 115 11.04 -7.95 14.04
CA GLU A 115 11.44 -6.54 14.12
C GLU A 115 10.25 -5.61 13.85
N ALA A 116 9.49 -5.85 12.77
CA ALA A 116 8.31 -5.08 12.43
C ALA A 116 7.25 -5.11 13.56
N ARG A 117 7.08 -6.24 14.26
CA ARG A 117 6.18 -6.33 15.43
C ARG A 117 6.57 -5.37 16.56
N LYS A 118 7.85 -5.02 16.74
CA LYS A 118 8.29 -4.03 17.74
C LYS A 118 7.76 -2.62 17.44
N TYR A 119 7.45 -2.34 16.17
CA TYR A 119 6.81 -1.11 15.71
C TYR A 119 5.28 -1.20 15.66
N GLY A 120 4.69 -2.29 16.14
CA GLY A 120 3.24 -2.50 16.18
C GLY A 120 2.63 -3.12 14.93
N VAL A 121 3.45 -3.64 14.00
CA VAL A 121 2.94 -4.44 12.87
C VAL A 121 2.33 -5.73 13.39
N THR A 122 1.08 -6.01 13.02
CA THR A 122 0.36 -7.24 13.45
C THR A 122 -0.17 -8.05 12.29
N THR A 123 -0.26 -7.45 11.10
CA THR A 123 -0.76 -8.12 9.90
C THR A 123 0.39 -8.77 9.14
N ILE A 124 0.42 -10.11 9.20
CA ILE A 124 1.35 -10.94 8.45
C ILE A 124 0.57 -11.69 7.37
N TYR A 125 0.88 -11.42 6.11
CA TYR A 125 0.37 -12.13 4.94
C TYR A 125 1.42 -13.11 4.45
N ALA A 126 1.22 -14.41 4.67
CA ALA A 126 2.09 -15.44 4.10
C ALA A 126 1.47 -15.95 2.80
N ASP A 127 2.22 -15.96 1.71
CA ASP A 127 1.71 -16.35 0.40
C ASP A 127 2.65 -17.33 -0.29
N ALA A 128 2.11 -18.28 -1.05
CA ALA A 128 2.89 -19.30 -1.74
C ALA A 128 2.91 -19.01 -3.25
N TRP A 129 4.11 -18.83 -3.79
CA TRP A 129 4.29 -18.58 -5.21
C TRP A 129 4.12 -19.86 -6.03
N SER A 130 4.40 -20.99 -5.40
CA SER A 130 4.21 -22.31 -5.97
C SER A 130 4.04 -23.36 -4.87
N ALA A 131 3.43 -24.49 -5.21
CA ALA A 131 3.64 -25.72 -4.44
C ALA A 131 5.03 -26.32 -4.77
N PRO A 132 5.60 -27.17 -3.90
CA PRO A 132 6.78 -27.95 -4.25
C PRO A 132 6.59 -28.76 -5.54
N ALA A 133 7.67 -28.92 -6.31
CA ALA A 133 7.67 -29.55 -7.63
C ALA A 133 6.85 -30.85 -7.72
N PHE A 134 7.01 -31.76 -6.75
CA PHE A 134 6.36 -33.08 -6.75
C PHE A 134 4.83 -33.04 -6.58
N MET A 135 4.25 -31.89 -6.20
CA MET A 135 2.80 -31.67 -6.13
C MET A 135 2.21 -31.11 -7.42
N LYS A 136 3.03 -30.85 -8.44
CA LYS A 136 2.63 -30.12 -9.65
C LYS A 136 2.65 -30.98 -10.91
N THR A 137 1.78 -30.63 -11.87
CA THR A 137 1.63 -31.35 -13.14
C THR A 137 2.90 -31.40 -13.99
N ASN A 138 3.79 -30.42 -13.84
CA ASN A 138 5.06 -30.32 -14.57
C ASN A 138 6.26 -30.85 -13.78
N ASN A 139 6.05 -31.36 -12.55
CA ASN A 139 7.12 -31.78 -11.64
C ASN A 139 8.25 -30.75 -11.50
N ASN A 140 7.92 -29.46 -11.51
CA ASN A 140 8.86 -28.35 -11.43
C ASN A 140 8.21 -27.22 -10.64
N GLU A 141 8.91 -26.61 -9.69
CA GLU A 141 8.37 -25.50 -8.88
C GLU A 141 8.29 -24.18 -9.69
N ALA A 142 9.13 -24.05 -10.72
CA ALA A 142 9.11 -22.95 -11.66
C ALA A 142 8.35 -23.29 -12.95
N ASN A 143 8.31 -22.33 -13.88
CA ASN A 143 7.76 -22.49 -15.23
C ASN A 143 6.29 -22.93 -15.25
N GLY A 144 5.49 -22.36 -14.35
CA GLY A 144 4.04 -22.59 -14.29
C GLY A 144 3.68 -24.00 -13.84
N GLY A 145 2.75 -24.64 -14.54
CA GLY A 145 2.15 -25.92 -14.10
C GLY A 145 1.11 -25.74 -13.01
N TYR A 146 0.32 -26.77 -12.74
CA TYR A 146 -0.86 -26.70 -11.88
C TYR A 146 -0.70 -27.64 -10.70
N LEU A 147 -1.37 -27.35 -9.58
CA LEU A 147 -1.49 -28.27 -8.45
C LEU A 147 -2.20 -29.56 -8.88
N CYS A 148 -1.57 -30.71 -8.71
CA CYS A 148 -2.15 -32.00 -9.04
C CYS A 148 -3.42 -32.25 -8.22
N GLY A 149 -4.56 -32.49 -8.88
CA GLY A 149 -5.85 -32.76 -8.26
C GLY A 149 -6.87 -31.63 -8.34
N VAL A 150 -6.46 -30.40 -8.69
CA VAL A 150 -7.42 -29.32 -8.98
C VAL A 150 -8.24 -29.64 -10.23
N THR A 151 -9.38 -28.98 -10.39
CA THR A 151 -10.31 -29.20 -11.50
C THR A 151 -9.58 -29.23 -12.86
N GLY A 152 -9.71 -30.35 -13.57
CA GLY A 152 -9.13 -30.55 -14.91
C GLY A 152 -7.62 -30.83 -14.93
N ARG A 153 -6.96 -31.05 -13.78
CA ARG A 153 -5.51 -31.24 -13.65
C ARG A 153 -5.19 -32.51 -12.86
N THR A 154 -5.14 -33.65 -13.53
CA THR A 154 -4.78 -34.94 -12.91
C THR A 154 -3.29 -35.24 -13.09
N CYS A 155 -2.72 -35.99 -12.15
CA CYS A 155 -1.34 -36.46 -12.19
C CYS A 155 -1.28 -37.96 -11.89
N ALA A 156 -0.34 -38.67 -12.50
CA ALA A 156 -0.12 -40.10 -12.21
C ALA A 156 0.29 -40.34 -10.75
N SER A 157 0.92 -39.34 -10.10
CA SER A 157 1.28 -39.36 -8.68
C SER A 157 0.10 -39.15 -7.72
N GLY A 158 -1.11 -38.83 -8.21
CA GLY A 158 -2.32 -38.67 -7.41
C GLY A 158 -2.77 -37.21 -7.19
N ASP A 159 -3.71 -37.02 -6.27
CA ASP A 159 -4.27 -35.73 -5.85
C ASP A 159 -3.48 -35.18 -4.65
N TRP A 160 -2.77 -34.07 -4.86
CA TRP A 160 -1.89 -33.45 -3.87
C TRP A 160 -2.53 -32.27 -3.14
N ARG A 161 -3.83 -31.98 -3.36
CA ARG A 161 -4.51 -30.85 -2.70
C ARG A 161 -4.45 -30.94 -1.18
N GLN A 162 -4.76 -32.09 -0.59
CA GLN A 162 -4.71 -32.22 0.87
C GLN A 162 -3.28 -32.07 1.42
N THR A 163 -2.28 -32.63 0.72
CA THR A 163 -0.87 -32.50 1.13
C THR A 163 -0.41 -31.04 1.10
N PHE A 164 -0.80 -30.29 0.06
CA PHE A 164 -0.47 -28.87 -0.05
C PHE A 164 -1.18 -28.05 1.03
N ALA A 165 -2.46 -28.30 1.31
CA ALA A 165 -3.19 -27.66 2.40
C ALA A 165 -2.55 -27.95 3.78
N ASN A 166 -2.11 -29.19 4.01
CA ASN A 166 -1.38 -29.57 5.22
C ASN A 166 -0.05 -28.83 5.34
N MET A 167 0.70 -28.71 4.25
CA MET A 167 1.95 -27.94 4.22
C MET A 167 1.72 -26.47 4.58
N LEU A 168 0.77 -25.80 3.94
CA LEU A 168 0.47 -24.39 4.23
C LEU A 168 0.02 -24.20 5.70
N THR A 169 -0.80 -25.12 6.22
CA THR A 169 -1.22 -25.11 7.63
C THR A 169 -0.04 -25.35 8.59
N GLN A 170 0.89 -26.23 8.23
CA GLN A 170 2.11 -26.46 9.01
C GLN A 170 3.03 -25.23 9.00
N TYR A 171 3.12 -24.49 7.90
CA TYR A 171 3.84 -23.22 7.84
C TYR A 171 3.25 -22.19 8.81
N VAL A 172 1.91 -22.03 8.82
CA VAL A 172 1.19 -21.17 9.78
C VAL A 172 1.53 -21.55 11.22
N LYS A 173 1.55 -22.85 11.52
CA LYS A 173 1.91 -23.36 12.85
C LYS A 173 3.34 -22.98 13.25
N TYR A 174 4.32 -23.15 12.37
CA TYR A 174 5.71 -22.78 12.67
C TYR A 174 5.87 -21.29 12.95
N TYR A 175 5.17 -20.44 12.21
CA TYR A 175 5.17 -18.99 12.44
C TYR A 175 4.50 -18.61 13.78
N ALA A 176 3.40 -19.26 14.13
CA ALA A 176 2.76 -19.09 15.45
C ALA A 176 3.70 -19.50 16.59
N GLU A 177 4.38 -20.66 16.47
CA GLU A 177 5.38 -21.14 17.44
C GLU A 177 6.60 -20.21 17.54
N ALA A 178 6.98 -19.56 16.43
CA ALA A 178 8.04 -18.55 16.41
C ALA A 178 7.63 -17.20 17.01
N GLY A 179 6.37 -17.04 17.45
CA GLY A 179 5.84 -15.81 18.02
C GLY A 179 5.45 -14.76 16.98
N VAL A 180 5.18 -15.16 15.74
CA VAL A 180 4.76 -14.30 14.63
C VAL A 180 3.55 -14.93 13.95
N PRO A 181 2.35 -14.89 14.56
CA PRO A 181 1.18 -15.54 13.98
C PRO A 181 0.85 -14.97 12.60
N VAL A 182 0.70 -15.85 11.61
CA VAL A 182 0.18 -15.49 10.29
C VAL A 182 -1.28 -15.08 10.44
N THR A 183 -1.66 -13.98 9.81
CA THR A 183 -3.04 -13.46 9.83
C THR A 183 -3.79 -13.70 8.52
N HIS A 184 -3.06 -13.72 7.42
CA HIS A 184 -3.59 -13.93 6.07
C HIS A 184 -2.73 -14.98 5.37
N LEU A 185 -3.37 -15.90 4.65
CA LEU A 185 -2.70 -17.00 3.97
C LEU A 185 -3.14 -17.08 2.51
N GLY A 186 -2.17 -16.93 1.61
CA GLY A 186 -2.30 -17.08 0.17
C GLY A 186 -1.66 -18.39 -0.29
N PHE A 187 -2.09 -18.89 -1.44
CA PHE A 187 -1.62 -20.15 -2.00
C PHE A 187 -1.27 -20.05 -3.49
N LEU A 188 -1.30 -18.84 -4.05
CA LEU A 188 -1.02 -18.52 -5.44
C LEU A 188 -0.39 -17.13 -5.51
N ASN A 189 0.62 -16.99 -6.35
CA ASN A 189 1.15 -15.69 -6.80
C ASN A 189 1.13 -15.67 -8.32
N GLU A 190 0.53 -14.64 -8.92
CA GLU A 190 0.44 -14.42 -10.36
C GLU A 190 0.11 -15.70 -11.15
N PRO A 191 -0.99 -16.41 -10.82
CA PRO A 191 -1.32 -17.69 -11.43
C PRO A 191 -1.67 -17.59 -12.93
N ASP A 192 -1.81 -16.37 -13.44
CA ASP A 192 -1.99 -15.99 -14.84
C ASP A 192 -0.69 -15.60 -15.55
N TYR A 193 0.47 -15.79 -14.91
CA TYR A 193 1.79 -15.50 -15.47
C TYR A 193 2.76 -16.68 -15.28
N VAL A 194 3.58 -16.96 -16.30
CA VAL A 194 4.54 -18.07 -16.31
C VAL A 194 5.95 -17.52 -16.38
N VAL A 195 6.79 -17.92 -15.42
CA VAL A 195 8.12 -17.35 -15.19
C VAL A 195 9.13 -18.44 -14.85
N SER A 196 10.42 -18.14 -15.01
CA SER A 196 11.52 -19.07 -14.78
C SER A 196 11.84 -19.34 -13.30
N TYR A 197 11.17 -18.65 -12.39
CA TYR A 197 11.22 -18.85 -10.94
C TYR A 197 9.88 -19.41 -10.42
N SER A 198 9.76 -19.59 -9.10
CA SER A 198 8.57 -20.11 -8.42
C SER A 198 7.28 -19.55 -8.98
N SER A 199 6.47 -20.41 -9.60
CA SER A 199 5.18 -20.04 -10.20
C SER A 199 4.25 -21.23 -10.26
N MET A 200 2.95 -21.02 -10.05
CA MET A 200 1.93 -22.07 -10.16
C MET A 200 0.65 -21.48 -10.75
N GLN A 201 0.23 -22.06 -11.86
CA GLN A 201 -0.93 -21.60 -12.60
C GLN A 201 -2.23 -22.05 -11.96
N SER A 202 -3.24 -21.20 -12.08
CA SER A 202 -4.62 -21.47 -11.68
C SER A 202 -5.56 -20.48 -12.37
N ASP A 203 -6.75 -20.93 -12.75
CA ASP A 203 -7.91 -20.04 -12.89
C ASP A 203 -8.74 -20.00 -11.60
N GLY A 204 -9.82 -19.22 -11.58
CA GLY A 204 -10.72 -19.13 -10.42
C GLY A 204 -11.50 -20.43 -10.15
N ASN A 205 -11.77 -21.27 -11.15
CA ASN A 205 -12.44 -22.56 -10.95
C ASN A 205 -11.50 -23.59 -10.31
N GLN A 206 -10.23 -23.57 -10.70
CA GLN A 206 -9.16 -24.37 -10.11
C GLN A 206 -8.90 -23.92 -8.68
N ALA A 207 -8.81 -22.61 -8.43
CA ALA A 207 -8.71 -22.05 -7.08
C ALA A 207 -9.91 -22.48 -6.21
N ALA A 208 -11.14 -22.39 -6.74
CA ALA A 208 -12.35 -22.84 -6.06
C ALA A 208 -12.34 -24.34 -5.69
N SER A 209 -11.58 -25.16 -6.42
CA SER A 209 -11.43 -26.59 -6.13
C SER A 209 -10.40 -26.91 -5.04
N PHE A 210 -9.65 -25.91 -4.58
CA PHE A 210 -8.65 -26.03 -3.50
C PHE A 210 -9.05 -25.28 -2.24
N ILE A 211 -9.69 -24.11 -2.36
CA ILE A 211 -10.05 -23.23 -1.24
C ILE A 211 -10.79 -23.97 -0.09
N PRO A 212 -11.82 -24.81 -0.34
CA PRO A 212 -12.50 -25.53 0.74
C PRO A 212 -11.59 -26.52 1.47
N THR A 213 -10.67 -27.17 0.75
CA THR A 213 -9.67 -28.08 1.34
C THR A 213 -8.75 -27.31 2.28
N LEU A 214 -8.21 -26.16 1.84
CA LEU A 214 -7.37 -25.32 2.68
C LEU A 214 -8.13 -24.81 3.91
N TYR A 215 -9.35 -24.30 3.72
CA TYR A 215 -10.20 -23.81 4.81
C TYR A 215 -10.44 -24.90 5.87
N ASN A 216 -10.93 -26.07 5.46
CA ASN A 216 -11.20 -27.16 6.40
C ASN A 216 -9.94 -27.63 7.14
N THR A 217 -8.78 -27.58 6.49
CA THR A 217 -7.50 -27.95 7.10
C THR A 217 -7.08 -26.95 8.18
N LEU A 218 -7.22 -25.64 7.91
CA LEU A 218 -6.98 -24.59 8.92
C LEU A 218 -7.94 -24.71 10.11
N GLN A 219 -9.24 -24.94 9.85
CA GLN A 219 -10.24 -25.11 10.89
C GLN A 219 -9.91 -26.32 11.78
N ALA A 220 -9.57 -27.47 11.18
CA ALA A 220 -9.21 -28.68 11.91
C ALA A 220 -7.94 -28.52 12.77
N ALA A 221 -7.04 -27.62 12.37
CA ALA A 221 -5.83 -27.26 13.11
C ALA A 221 -6.03 -26.10 14.10
N ASN A 222 -7.26 -25.63 14.32
CA ASN A 222 -7.62 -24.50 15.19
C ASN A 222 -7.04 -23.13 14.75
N PHE A 223 -6.74 -22.94 13.47
CA PHE A 223 -6.33 -21.65 12.89
C PHE A 223 -7.52 -20.90 12.29
N THR A 224 -8.61 -20.79 13.05
CA THR A 224 -9.89 -20.23 12.57
C THR A 224 -9.87 -18.72 12.35
N ASN A 225 -8.81 -18.05 12.78
CA ASN A 225 -8.58 -16.62 12.64
C ASN A 225 -7.69 -16.27 11.44
N VAL A 226 -7.19 -17.26 10.69
CA VAL A 226 -6.36 -17.03 9.50
C VAL A 226 -7.26 -16.83 8.29
N SER A 227 -7.21 -15.64 7.70
CA SER A 227 -8.00 -15.30 6.51
C SER A 227 -7.34 -15.88 5.25
N ILE A 228 -8.07 -16.69 4.48
CA ILE A 228 -7.61 -17.11 3.16
C ILE A 228 -7.69 -15.92 2.18
N ALA A 229 -6.59 -15.70 1.47
CA ALA A 229 -6.42 -14.69 0.44
C ALA A 229 -6.32 -15.35 -0.94
N CYS A 230 -6.92 -14.74 -1.96
CA CYS A 230 -6.74 -15.19 -3.34
C CYS A 230 -6.98 -14.03 -4.33
N CYS A 231 -6.28 -13.94 -5.46
CA CYS A 231 -5.31 -14.92 -5.98
C CYS A 231 -3.99 -14.28 -6.42
N ASP A 232 -3.75 -13.04 -6.02
CA ASP A 232 -2.53 -12.29 -6.36
C ASP A 232 -2.24 -12.30 -7.88
N SER A 233 -3.31 -12.18 -8.70
CA SER A 233 -3.18 -12.08 -10.17
C SER A 233 -2.26 -10.91 -10.54
N ILE A 234 -1.50 -11.08 -11.64
CA ILE A 234 -0.51 -10.09 -12.10
C ILE A 234 -1.08 -8.68 -12.36
N GLY A 235 -2.41 -8.56 -12.50
CA GLY A 235 -3.06 -7.26 -12.63
C GLY A 235 -4.57 -7.29 -12.36
N TRP A 236 -5.15 -6.10 -12.22
CA TRP A 236 -6.53 -5.94 -11.79
C TRP A 236 -7.58 -6.58 -12.70
N GLY A 237 -7.31 -6.66 -14.00
CA GLY A 237 -8.19 -7.31 -14.98
C GLY A 237 -8.32 -8.83 -14.75
N GLY A 238 -7.20 -9.51 -14.46
CA GLY A 238 -7.20 -10.92 -14.10
C GLY A 238 -7.92 -11.16 -12.77
N THR A 239 -7.66 -10.30 -11.78
CA THR A 239 -8.38 -10.32 -10.49
C THR A 239 -9.90 -10.21 -10.65
N ARG A 240 -10.42 -9.35 -11.54
CA ARG A 240 -11.86 -9.29 -11.83
C ARG A 240 -12.41 -10.62 -12.35
N THR A 241 -11.65 -11.27 -13.24
CA THR A 241 -12.03 -12.56 -13.80
C THR A 241 -12.08 -13.63 -12.72
N PHE A 242 -11.05 -13.73 -11.88
CA PHE A 242 -11.01 -14.66 -10.76
C PHE A 242 -12.11 -14.37 -9.73
N THR A 243 -12.36 -13.10 -9.42
CA THR A 243 -13.45 -12.68 -8.51
C THR A 243 -14.79 -13.24 -8.99
N ASN A 244 -15.14 -13.02 -10.27
CA ASN A 244 -16.42 -13.47 -10.80
C ASN A 244 -16.56 -14.99 -10.76
N GLN A 245 -15.49 -15.74 -11.05
CA GLN A 245 -15.47 -17.20 -10.99
C GLN A 245 -15.63 -17.71 -9.55
N LEU A 246 -14.89 -17.13 -8.60
CA LEU A 246 -14.93 -17.49 -7.18
C LEU A 246 -16.27 -17.16 -6.53
N VAL A 247 -16.85 -15.99 -6.83
CA VAL A 247 -18.19 -15.61 -6.38
C VAL A 247 -19.23 -16.57 -6.94
N SER A 248 -19.17 -16.88 -8.24
CA SER A 248 -20.08 -17.84 -8.88
C SER A 248 -19.97 -19.25 -8.27
N ALA A 249 -18.77 -19.65 -7.83
CA ALA A 249 -18.54 -20.90 -7.13
C ALA A 249 -18.91 -20.86 -5.62
N GLY A 250 -19.32 -19.70 -5.09
CA GLY A 250 -19.68 -19.53 -3.69
C GLY A 250 -18.49 -19.62 -2.73
N MET A 251 -17.29 -19.20 -3.17
CA MET A 251 -16.05 -19.29 -2.39
C MET A 251 -15.90 -18.19 -1.34
N GLU A 252 -16.67 -17.10 -1.44
CA GLU A 252 -16.58 -15.99 -0.48
C GLU A 252 -16.80 -16.41 0.97
N ARG A 253 -17.50 -17.52 1.24
CA ARG A 253 -17.71 -18.06 2.59
C ARG A 253 -16.45 -18.65 3.25
N TYR A 254 -15.43 -18.96 2.47
CA TYR A 254 -14.17 -19.57 2.93
C TYR A 254 -13.01 -18.58 2.94
N MET A 255 -13.18 -17.41 2.32
CA MET A 255 -12.13 -16.42 2.10
C MET A 255 -12.38 -15.15 2.92
N GLY A 256 -11.29 -14.48 3.30
CA GLY A 256 -11.36 -13.18 3.96
C GLY A 256 -11.13 -12.01 3.00
N ILE A 257 -10.26 -12.17 2.02
CA ILE A 257 -9.81 -11.08 1.13
C ILE A 257 -9.61 -11.53 -0.32
N MET A 258 -9.91 -10.64 -1.26
CA MET A 258 -9.46 -10.72 -2.65
C MET A 258 -8.13 -9.97 -2.80
N THR A 259 -7.18 -10.53 -3.55
CA THR A 259 -5.83 -9.95 -3.72
C THR A 259 -5.46 -9.80 -5.19
N SER A 260 -4.66 -8.78 -5.49
CA SER A 260 -4.22 -8.42 -6.84
C SER A 260 -2.87 -7.74 -6.82
N HIS A 261 -2.09 -7.96 -7.87
CA HIS A 261 -0.94 -7.11 -8.19
C HIS A 261 -1.38 -5.93 -9.08
N ALA A 262 -0.42 -5.09 -9.47
CA ALA A 262 -0.65 -3.91 -10.32
C ALA A 262 0.28 -3.82 -11.55
N TYR A 263 0.93 -4.92 -11.94
CA TYR A 263 1.88 -4.92 -13.08
C TYR A 263 1.15 -4.88 -14.42
N ASN A 264 0.09 -5.68 -14.58
CA ASN A 264 -0.75 -5.68 -15.80
C ASN A 264 -2.08 -4.95 -15.59
N GLY A 265 -1.99 -3.69 -15.15
CA GLY A 265 -3.12 -2.82 -14.89
C GLY A 265 -3.32 -2.55 -13.40
N ASP A 266 -3.31 -1.26 -13.07
CA ASP A 266 -3.54 -0.79 -11.70
C ASP A 266 -4.97 -1.09 -11.23
N PRO A 267 -5.16 -1.31 -9.92
CA PRO A 267 -6.48 -1.26 -9.30
C PRO A 267 -7.16 0.09 -9.56
N ASP A 268 -8.33 0.04 -10.17
CA ASP A 268 -9.17 1.21 -10.42
C ASP A 268 -10.66 0.84 -10.48
N ALA A 269 -11.52 1.85 -10.59
CA ALA A 269 -12.96 1.70 -10.74
C ALA A 269 -13.36 0.87 -11.99
N PRO A 270 -14.52 0.19 -11.96
CA PRO A 270 -15.37 -0.02 -10.79
C PRO A 270 -14.69 -0.95 -9.77
N PRO A 271 -15.05 -0.95 -8.48
CA PRO A 271 -14.55 -1.95 -7.52
C PRO A 271 -14.81 -3.40 -7.97
N LEU A 272 -14.16 -4.36 -7.31
CA LEU A 272 -14.46 -5.78 -7.52
C LEU A 272 -15.90 -6.10 -7.09
N SER A 273 -16.60 -6.93 -7.85
CA SER A 273 -17.98 -7.36 -7.56
C SER A 273 -17.99 -8.49 -6.51
N THR A 274 -17.60 -8.19 -5.28
CA THR A 274 -17.53 -9.13 -4.14
C THR A 274 -17.93 -8.41 -2.85
N ARG A 275 -18.34 -9.18 -1.83
CA ARG A 275 -18.53 -8.66 -0.47
C ARG A 275 -17.24 -8.64 0.36
N LEU A 276 -16.16 -9.26 -0.13
CA LEU A 276 -14.88 -9.33 0.57
C LEU A 276 -14.13 -8.00 0.46
N LYS A 277 -13.22 -7.75 1.41
CA LYS A 277 -12.22 -6.70 1.25
C LYS A 277 -11.28 -7.05 0.08
N SER A 278 -10.70 -6.04 -0.55
CA SER A 278 -9.73 -6.22 -1.64
C SER A 278 -8.40 -5.54 -1.31
N TRP A 279 -7.30 -6.23 -1.55
CA TRP A 279 -5.94 -5.73 -1.33
C TRP A 279 -5.20 -5.66 -2.66
N GLN A 280 -4.42 -4.60 -2.84
CA GLN A 280 -3.29 -4.64 -3.75
C GLN A 280 -2.09 -5.16 -2.96
N THR A 281 -1.47 -6.24 -3.42
CA THR A 281 -0.53 -7.06 -2.64
C THR A 281 0.90 -7.11 -3.19
N GLU A 282 1.10 -6.67 -4.43
CA GLU A 282 2.43 -6.44 -5.00
C GLU A 282 2.41 -5.43 -6.16
N ALA A 283 3.32 -4.47 -6.11
CA ALA A 283 3.53 -3.49 -7.17
C ALA A 283 4.91 -2.86 -6.98
N CYS A 284 5.64 -2.67 -8.08
CA CYS A 284 6.83 -1.82 -8.12
C CYS A 284 7.13 -1.37 -9.56
N ASP A 285 8.11 -0.49 -9.72
CA ASP A 285 8.71 -0.21 -11.02
C ASP A 285 9.96 -1.08 -11.21
N LEU A 286 9.83 -2.07 -12.10
CA LEU A 286 10.87 -3.04 -12.42
C LEU A 286 11.85 -2.54 -13.51
N ASN A 287 11.57 -1.41 -14.17
CA ASN A 287 12.27 -1.01 -15.37
C ASN A 287 13.19 0.20 -15.16
N SER A 288 12.84 1.12 -14.25
CA SER A 288 13.68 2.29 -14.02
C SER A 288 14.68 2.07 -12.91
N ARG A 289 15.85 2.68 -13.08
CA ARG A 289 16.83 2.86 -12.00
C ARG A 289 16.18 3.48 -10.78
N TRP A 290 16.68 3.09 -9.61
CA TRP A 290 16.20 3.62 -8.35
C TRP A 290 16.31 5.15 -8.32
N CYS A 291 15.26 5.83 -7.86
CA CYS A 291 15.26 7.28 -7.68
C CYS A 291 14.64 7.70 -6.35
N ALA A 292 15.16 8.79 -5.77
CA ALA A 292 14.58 9.46 -4.61
C ALA A 292 13.50 10.49 -4.97
N THR A 293 13.40 10.84 -6.26
CA THR A 293 12.57 11.94 -6.78
C THR A 293 11.10 11.83 -6.36
N TRP A 294 10.55 12.89 -5.77
CA TRP A 294 9.10 13.02 -5.59
C TRP A 294 8.39 13.28 -6.92
N TYR A 295 8.82 14.31 -7.67
CA TYR A 295 8.27 14.61 -8.99
C TYR A 295 9.27 15.39 -9.84
N SER A 296 9.41 14.99 -11.11
CA SER A 296 10.15 15.72 -12.14
C SER A 296 9.37 15.72 -13.46
N ASN A 297 9.03 14.54 -13.97
CA ASN A 297 8.31 14.41 -15.25
C ASN A 297 7.20 13.34 -15.24
N GLY A 298 6.82 12.82 -14.07
CA GLY A 298 5.83 11.74 -13.95
C GLY A 298 6.41 10.36 -14.26
N GLY A 299 7.73 10.20 -14.11
CA GLY A 299 8.40 8.91 -14.29
C GLY A 299 7.86 7.82 -13.35
N PRO A 300 7.96 6.55 -13.73
CA PRO A 300 7.40 5.43 -12.95
C PRO A 300 8.10 5.19 -11.59
N CYS A 301 9.33 5.67 -11.40
CA CYS A 301 10.00 5.62 -10.11
C CYS A 301 9.59 6.76 -9.15
N GLU A 302 8.88 7.80 -9.62
CA GLU A 302 8.67 9.04 -8.86
C GLU A 302 7.58 8.92 -7.80
N GLY A 303 7.76 9.60 -6.66
CA GLY A 303 6.79 9.59 -5.55
C GLY A 303 5.36 9.99 -5.93
N LEU A 304 5.17 11.06 -6.70
CA LEU A 304 3.84 11.53 -7.11
C LEU A 304 3.10 10.52 -7.99
N THR A 305 3.83 9.76 -8.82
CA THR A 305 3.26 8.66 -9.60
C THR A 305 2.64 7.61 -8.68
N TRP A 306 3.35 7.24 -7.62
CA TRP A 306 2.88 6.28 -6.63
C TRP A 306 1.78 6.84 -5.72
N ALA A 307 1.85 8.12 -5.34
CA ALA A 307 0.78 8.77 -4.59
C ALA A 307 -0.56 8.76 -5.36
N ASN A 308 -0.50 8.92 -6.69
CA ASN A 308 -1.68 8.81 -7.55
C ASN A 308 -2.17 7.36 -7.68
N LYS A 309 -1.27 6.38 -7.82
CA LYS A 309 -1.63 4.94 -7.85
C LYS A 309 -2.31 4.51 -6.55
N ILE A 310 -1.76 4.88 -5.38
CA ILE A 310 -2.35 4.58 -4.06
C ILE A 310 -3.72 5.24 -3.93
N HIS A 311 -3.85 6.52 -4.32
CA HIS A 311 -5.14 7.21 -4.31
C HIS A 311 -6.19 6.46 -5.16
N ARG A 312 -5.87 6.12 -6.40
CA ARG A 312 -6.80 5.37 -7.28
C ARG A 312 -7.18 4.02 -6.68
N GLY A 313 -6.21 3.27 -6.15
CA GLY A 313 -6.47 1.99 -5.50
C GLY A 313 -7.41 2.13 -4.29
N ILE A 314 -7.07 2.98 -3.33
CA ILE A 314 -7.84 3.12 -2.08
C ILE A 314 -9.21 3.77 -2.34
N VAL A 315 -9.28 4.82 -3.16
CA VAL A 315 -10.51 5.62 -3.32
C VAL A 315 -11.39 5.10 -4.46
N ASN A 316 -10.84 4.79 -5.63
CA ASN A 316 -11.63 4.41 -6.81
C ASN A 316 -11.88 2.90 -6.88
N ALA A 317 -10.86 2.10 -6.56
CA ALA A 317 -10.95 0.64 -6.59
C ALA A 317 -11.49 0.03 -5.28
N ASN A 318 -11.73 0.88 -4.27
CA ASN A 318 -12.25 0.51 -2.95
C ASN A 318 -11.34 -0.49 -2.21
N LEU A 319 -10.02 -0.37 -2.37
CA LEU A 319 -9.07 -1.22 -1.67
C LEU A 319 -9.08 -0.96 -0.15
N SER A 320 -8.79 -2.03 0.59
CA SER A 320 -8.53 -2.04 2.04
C SER A 320 -7.04 -2.05 2.37
N ALA A 321 -6.17 -2.43 1.43
CA ALA A 321 -4.72 -2.34 1.62
C ALA A 321 -3.95 -2.12 0.31
N TYR A 322 -2.72 -1.61 0.45
CA TYR A 322 -1.78 -1.41 -0.65
C TYR A 322 -0.36 -1.81 -0.20
N ILE A 323 0.27 -2.75 -0.89
CA ILE A 323 1.56 -3.35 -0.53
C ILE A 323 2.53 -3.16 -1.70
N TYR A 324 3.63 -2.44 -1.46
CA TYR A 324 4.73 -2.35 -2.43
C TYR A 324 5.47 -3.68 -2.50
N TRP A 325 6.30 -3.90 -3.53
CA TRP A 325 7.04 -5.15 -3.62
C TRP A 325 8.08 -5.29 -2.50
N GLN A 326 9.26 -4.70 -2.61
CA GLN A 326 10.31 -4.85 -1.60
C GLN A 326 10.40 -3.63 -0.66
N GLY A 327 10.79 -3.86 0.59
CA GLY A 327 10.97 -2.78 1.55
C GLY A 327 12.32 -2.07 1.40
N PHE A 328 13.39 -2.85 1.52
CA PHE A 328 14.77 -2.40 1.65
C PHE A 328 15.69 -3.33 0.88
N GLU A 329 16.57 -2.78 0.05
CA GLU A 329 17.60 -3.54 -0.66
C GLU A 329 18.96 -2.82 -0.58
N VAL A 330 20.05 -3.61 -0.57
CA VAL A 330 21.42 -3.12 -0.46
C VAL A 330 22.16 -3.27 -1.79
N ASN A 331 22.72 -2.19 -2.32
CA ASN A 331 23.48 -2.15 -3.57
C ASN A 331 22.70 -2.59 -4.83
N GLN A 332 21.38 -2.33 -4.88
CA GLN A 332 20.49 -2.75 -5.98
C GLN A 332 19.92 -1.56 -6.80
N PHE A 333 20.72 -0.55 -7.13
CA PHE A 333 20.24 0.72 -7.72
C PHE A 333 19.76 0.62 -9.20
N GLN A 334 19.80 -0.56 -9.80
CA GLN A 334 19.38 -0.81 -11.18
C GLN A 334 17.86 -0.82 -11.37
N ALA A 335 17.08 -1.06 -10.30
CA ALA A 335 15.63 -1.14 -10.34
C ALA A 335 14.99 -0.36 -9.18
N SER A 336 13.73 0.04 -9.35
CA SER A 336 12.92 0.70 -8.31
C SER A 336 12.01 -0.30 -7.59
N SER A 337 12.47 -1.55 -7.41
CA SER A 337 11.72 -2.65 -6.78
C SER A 337 11.46 -2.47 -5.28
N TYR A 338 12.15 -1.51 -4.64
CA TYR A 338 12.12 -1.26 -3.20
C TYR A 338 11.92 0.21 -2.82
N LEU A 339 11.43 0.41 -1.59
CA LEU A 339 11.15 1.75 -1.04
C LEU A 339 12.38 2.44 -0.43
N VAL A 340 13.29 1.70 0.19
CA VAL A 340 14.46 2.24 0.92
C VAL A 340 15.76 1.63 0.40
N ALA A 341 16.66 2.46 -0.12
CA ALA A 341 17.96 2.00 -0.61
C ALA A 341 19.03 2.04 0.47
N SER A 342 20.02 1.15 0.36
CA SER A 342 21.32 1.35 0.99
C SER A 342 22.48 1.03 0.06
N ASP A 343 23.59 1.75 0.18
CA ASP A 343 24.88 1.40 -0.43
C ASP A 343 25.79 0.58 0.51
N GLY A 344 25.23 0.11 1.63
CA GLY A 344 25.93 -0.56 2.73
C GLY A 344 26.32 0.39 3.87
N ARG A 345 26.25 1.71 3.68
CA ARG A 345 26.53 2.71 4.72
C ARG A 345 25.44 3.78 4.82
N VAL A 346 25.08 4.36 3.70
CA VAL A 346 24.03 5.37 3.61
C VAL A 346 22.71 4.67 3.37
N VAL A 347 21.66 5.14 4.04
CA VAL A 347 20.28 4.68 3.83
C VAL A 347 19.44 5.83 3.30
N THR A 348 18.84 5.63 2.13
CA THR A 348 18.15 6.67 1.36
C THR A 348 16.70 6.27 1.12
N PRO A 349 15.72 7.03 1.66
CA PRO A 349 14.32 6.82 1.37
C PRO A 349 13.99 7.29 -0.05
N SER A 350 13.05 6.63 -0.71
CA SER A 350 12.54 7.09 -2.01
C SER A 350 11.35 8.04 -1.84
N GLY A 351 11.07 8.86 -2.86
CA GLY A 351 9.78 9.56 -2.95
C GLY A 351 8.58 8.61 -2.91
N ARG A 352 8.75 7.34 -3.30
CA ARG A 352 7.74 6.28 -3.19
C ARG A 352 7.47 5.92 -1.74
N LEU A 353 8.50 5.83 -0.88
CA LEU A 353 8.32 5.64 0.56
C LEU A 353 7.45 6.77 1.13
N TRP A 354 7.74 8.01 0.76
CA TRP A 354 6.97 9.17 1.24
C TRP A 354 5.54 9.18 0.69
N ALA A 355 5.32 8.67 -0.52
CA ALA A 355 3.97 8.47 -1.05
C ALA A 355 3.18 7.47 -0.18
N PHE A 356 3.80 6.40 0.31
CA PHE A 356 3.18 5.48 1.29
C PHE A 356 2.99 6.15 2.66
N ALA A 357 3.98 6.91 3.15
CA ALA A 357 3.94 7.56 4.45
C ALA A 357 2.76 8.54 4.61
N MET A 358 2.43 9.27 3.53
CA MET A 358 1.28 10.20 3.48
C MET A 358 -0.07 9.52 3.75
N TRP A 359 -0.15 8.20 3.57
CA TRP A 359 -1.32 7.41 3.92
C TRP A 359 -1.09 6.64 5.21
N SER A 360 -0.05 5.81 5.25
CA SER A 360 0.13 4.80 6.29
C SER A 360 0.35 5.39 7.68
N ARG A 361 0.97 6.57 7.82
CA ARG A 361 1.12 7.21 9.14
C ARG A 361 -0.21 7.67 9.75
N PHE A 362 -1.17 8.05 8.92
CA PHE A 362 -2.38 8.74 9.36
C PHE A 362 -3.67 7.93 9.17
N VAL A 363 -3.65 6.92 8.30
CA VAL A 363 -4.76 5.98 8.08
C VAL A 363 -4.33 4.63 8.67
N ARG A 364 -4.60 4.45 9.97
CA ARG A 364 -4.12 3.30 10.74
C ARG A 364 -5.06 2.09 10.58
N PRO A 365 -4.59 0.86 10.85
CA PRO A 365 -5.42 -0.34 10.75
C PRO A 365 -6.73 -0.21 11.52
N GLY A 366 -7.84 -0.59 10.88
CA GLY A 366 -9.20 -0.43 11.40
C GLY A 366 -9.84 0.93 11.10
N ALA A 367 -9.11 1.86 10.46
CA ALA A 367 -9.71 3.09 9.96
C ALA A 367 -10.81 2.79 8.92
N ARG A 368 -11.84 3.61 8.88
CA ARG A 368 -12.91 3.53 7.89
C ARG A 368 -12.79 4.69 6.93
N ARG A 369 -12.78 4.43 5.61
CA ARG A 369 -13.00 5.50 4.65
C ARG A 369 -14.40 6.08 4.90
N VAL A 370 -14.55 7.39 4.80
CA VAL A 370 -15.84 8.07 4.99
C VAL A 370 -16.28 8.75 3.71
N SER A 371 -17.59 8.89 3.50
CA SER A 371 -18.11 9.56 2.32
C SER A 371 -17.76 11.05 2.33
N SER A 372 -17.46 11.60 1.17
CA SER A 372 -17.18 13.02 0.97
C SER A 372 -17.80 13.52 -0.33
N SER A 373 -18.02 14.83 -0.42
CA SER A 373 -18.53 15.50 -1.62
C SER A 373 -17.72 16.76 -1.95
N GLY A 374 -17.83 17.20 -3.20
CA GLY A 374 -16.99 18.27 -3.76
C GLY A 374 -15.86 17.70 -4.62
N SER A 375 -15.35 18.52 -5.54
CA SER A 375 -14.30 18.13 -6.48
C SER A 375 -13.37 19.30 -6.71
N VAL A 376 -12.07 19.06 -6.67
CA VAL A 376 -11.02 20.07 -6.90
C VAL A 376 -10.27 19.68 -8.17
N SER A 377 -10.10 20.64 -9.09
CA SER A 377 -9.48 20.37 -10.39
C SER A 377 -8.06 19.84 -10.23
N GLY A 378 -7.77 18.67 -10.81
CA GLY A 378 -6.45 18.04 -10.78
C GLY A 378 -6.04 17.50 -9.41
N VAL A 379 -6.99 17.32 -8.47
CA VAL A 379 -6.72 16.81 -7.13
C VAL A 379 -7.62 15.62 -6.82
N GLY A 380 -7.00 14.46 -6.62
CA GLY A 380 -7.63 13.30 -6.00
C GLY A 380 -7.61 13.45 -4.48
N TYR A 381 -8.65 12.99 -3.78
CA TYR A 381 -8.62 12.98 -2.31
C TYR A 381 -9.44 11.84 -1.70
N GLY A 382 -9.14 11.49 -0.45
CA GLY A 382 -9.91 10.54 0.34
C GLY A 382 -9.91 10.95 1.82
N ALA A 383 -11.00 10.65 2.54
CA ALA A 383 -11.14 10.95 3.96
C ALA A 383 -11.37 9.67 4.78
N PHE A 384 -10.78 9.59 5.97
CA PHE A 384 -10.72 8.39 6.80
C PHE A 384 -10.93 8.75 8.26
N LYS A 385 -11.71 7.94 8.97
CA LYS A 385 -11.88 8.02 10.41
C LYS A 385 -11.13 6.86 11.06
N ASN A 386 -10.15 7.16 11.90
CA ASN A 386 -9.43 6.17 12.70
C ASN A 386 -10.23 5.72 13.92
N LEU A 387 -9.79 4.63 14.56
CA LEU A 387 -10.40 4.09 15.77
C LEU A 387 -10.30 5.03 16.98
N ASP A 388 -9.26 5.88 17.03
CA ASP A 388 -9.10 6.94 18.05
C ASP A 388 -9.96 8.18 17.78
N ASN A 389 -10.81 8.14 16.75
CA ASN A 389 -11.65 9.23 16.23
C ASN A 389 -10.92 10.37 15.52
N SER A 390 -9.59 10.31 15.35
CA SER A 390 -8.90 11.22 14.44
C SER A 390 -9.40 11.04 13.00
N VAL A 391 -9.43 12.13 12.24
CA VAL A 391 -9.85 12.13 10.83
C VAL A 391 -8.68 12.56 9.96
N ALA A 392 -8.30 11.71 9.00
CA ALA A 392 -7.26 12.00 8.02
C ALA A 392 -7.92 12.29 6.66
N VAL A 393 -7.53 13.38 5.99
CA VAL A 393 -7.93 13.70 4.61
C VAL A 393 -6.68 13.79 3.73
N VAL A 394 -6.48 12.81 2.87
CA VAL A 394 -5.29 12.73 2.02
C VAL A 394 -5.58 13.34 0.67
N PHE A 395 -4.72 14.25 0.22
CA PHE A 395 -4.82 14.96 -1.06
C PHE A 395 -3.66 14.59 -1.97
N THR A 396 -3.97 14.30 -3.23
CA THR A 396 -3.00 14.07 -4.30
C THR A 396 -3.24 15.09 -5.40
N ASN A 397 -2.48 16.18 -5.38
CA ASN A 397 -2.53 17.21 -6.43
C ASN A 397 -1.56 16.86 -7.56
N THR A 398 -2.10 16.48 -8.71
CA THR A 398 -1.33 16.21 -9.94
C THR A 398 -1.35 17.40 -10.90
N GLY A 399 -2.00 18.50 -10.53
CA GLY A 399 -2.03 19.73 -11.32
C GLY A 399 -0.71 20.52 -11.23
N SER A 400 -0.50 21.41 -12.20
CA SER A 400 0.68 22.28 -12.26
C SER A 400 0.59 23.52 -11.34
N GLY A 401 -0.53 23.71 -10.66
CA GLY A 401 -0.80 24.87 -9.81
C GLY A 401 -1.28 24.49 -8.42
N ALA A 402 -1.05 25.41 -7.46
CA ALA A 402 -1.63 25.30 -6.13
C ALA A 402 -3.16 25.37 -6.21
N GLN A 403 -3.83 24.60 -5.35
CA GLN A 403 -5.28 24.60 -5.20
C GLN A 403 -5.66 25.04 -3.79
N ASN A 404 -6.64 25.93 -3.69
CA ASN A 404 -7.17 26.37 -2.40
C ASN A 404 -8.44 25.58 -2.10
N VAL A 405 -8.38 24.77 -1.05
CA VAL A 405 -9.46 23.86 -0.66
C VAL A 405 -9.98 24.23 0.72
N ARG A 406 -11.30 24.25 0.88
CA ARG A 406 -11.96 24.36 2.20
C ARG A 406 -12.46 22.98 2.59
N ILE A 407 -12.09 22.50 3.77
CA ILE A 407 -12.67 21.27 4.32
C ILE A 407 -13.78 21.64 5.30
N ALA A 408 -14.97 21.11 5.06
CA ALA A 408 -16.10 21.15 5.98
C ALA A 408 -16.39 19.75 6.49
N PHE A 409 -16.88 19.65 7.73
CA PHE A 409 -17.23 18.37 8.34
C PHE A 409 -18.71 18.33 8.70
N THR A 410 -19.35 17.19 8.46
CA THR A 410 -20.69 16.87 8.94
C THR A 410 -20.61 15.80 10.02
N GLY A 411 -21.20 16.07 11.19
CA GLY A 411 -21.19 15.15 12.33
C GLY A 411 -19.83 15.02 13.02
N TYR A 412 -18.94 15.98 12.83
CA TYR A 412 -17.63 16.06 13.46
C TYR A 412 -17.21 17.52 13.61
N THR A 413 -16.55 17.85 14.72
CA THR A 413 -16.01 19.19 14.98
C THR A 413 -14.54 19.06 15.31
N ALA A 414 -13.68 19.53 14.39
CA ALA A 414 -12.25 19.53 14.61
C ALA A 414 -11.89 20.58 15.68
N SER A 415 -11.21 20.15 16.75
CA SER A 415 -10.68 21.04 17.78
C SER A 415 -9.26 21.50 17.48
N ASN A 416 -8.52 20.72 16.71
CA ASN A 416 -7.17 21.00 16.25
C ASN A 416 -6.94 20.29 14.90
N ALA A 417 -5.87 20.67 14.23
CA ALA A 417 -5.44 20.04 13.00
C ALA A 417 -3.94 20.19 12.79
N GLN A 418 -3.37 19.26 12.02
CA GLN A 418 -1.97 19.27 11.60
C GLN A 418 -1.92 18.86 10.12
N ALA A 419 -1.01 19.47 9.36
CA ALA A 419 -0.80 19.15 7.96
C ALA A 419 0.64 18.70 7.72
N PHE A 420 0.80 17.79 6.77
CA PHE A 420 2.07 17.27 6.30
C PHE A 420 2.07 17.33 4.77
N TRP A 421 3.24 17.51 4.17
CA TRP A 421 3.35 17.48 2.71
C TRP A 421 4.58 16.72 2.25
N SER A 422 4.53 16.25 1.01
CA SER A 422 5.69 15.83 0.25
C SER A 422 5.64 16.53 -1.11
N THR A 423 6.77 17.12 -1.52
CA THR A 423 6.89 17.85 -2.78
C THR A 423 8.24 17.57 -3.42
N THR A 424 8.50 18.11 -4.62
CA THR A 424 9.84 18.05 -5.24
C THR A 424 10.96 18.61 -4.35
N TRP A 425 10.63 19.45 -3.36
CA TRP A 425 11.61 20.16 -2.53
C TRP A 425 11.62 19.71 -1.07
N THR A 426 10.66 18.87 -0.68
CA THR A 426 10.39 18.55 0.72
C THR A 426 10.00 17.09 0.87
N ASP A 427 10.73 16.38 1.71
CA ASP A 427 10.54 14.97 2.02
C ASP A 427 9.80 14.85 3.35
N PHE A 428 8.46 14.82 3.28
CA PHE A 428 7.59 14.58 4.43
C PHE A 428 7.80 15.58 5.58
N ASP A 429 7.54 16.86 5.32
CA ASP A 429 7.68 17.91 6.33
C ASP A 429 6.35 18.21 7.03
N ARG A 430 6.43 18.49 8.34
CA ARG A 430 5.32 19.07 9.09
C ARG A 430 5.14 20.52 8.65
N TYR A 431 3.90 20.90 8.36
CA TYR A 431 3.59 22.30 8.15
C TYR A 431 3.58 23.05 9.48
N ASN A 432 4.54 23.95 9.69
CA ASN A 432 4.50 24.95 10.75
C ASN A 432 3.99 26.28 10.19
N HIS A 433 2.91 26.79 10.75
CA HIS A 433 2.41 28.12 10.40
C HIS A 433 3.41 29.24 10.77
N ASP A 434 4.32 28.96 11.71
CA ASP A 434 5.24 29.92 12.33
C ASP A 434 6.54 30.21 11.54
N ASP A 435 6.81 29.52 10.43
CA ASP A 435 7.99 29.85 9.59
C ASP A 435 7.84 31.17 8.81
N HIS A 436 6.71 31.88 9.00
CA HIS A 436 6.51 33.28 8.64
C HIS A 436 5.59 34.01 9.64
N ILE A 437 6.06 34.20 10.88
CA ILE A 437 5.38 35.11 11.83
C ILE A 437 5.53 36.56 11.36
N TYR A 438 4.43 37.16 10.88
CA TYR A 438 4.13 38.55 11.19
C TYR A 438 2.79 38.58 11.93
N HIS A 439 2.85 38.89 13.22
CA HIS A 439 1.69 39.16 14.06
C HIS A 439 0.86 40.32 13.47
N TYR A 440 -0.44 40.12 13.30
CA TYR A 440 -1.39 41.23 13.42
C TYR A 440 -2.59 40.79 14.24
N SER A 441 -2.55 41.16 15.52
CA SER A 441 -3.73 41.35 16.34
C SER A 441 -4.23 42.78 16.14
N ASN A 442 -5.50 42.92 15.76
CA ASN A 442 -6.38 44.09 15.93
C ASN A 442 -5.75 45.50 15.95
N ILE A 443 -5.92 46.28 14.87
CA ILE A 443 -6.05 47.73 14.99
C ILE A 443 -7.16 48.24 14.06
N ASN A 444 -8.04 49.04 14.65
CA ASN A 444 -9.11 49.80 14.04
C ASN A 444 -8.65 51.26 13.91
N TYR A 445 -9.22 51.97 12.93
CA TYR A 445 -9.22 53.42 12.69
C TYR A 445 -8.03 54.12 12.00
N SER A 446 -8.45 54.97 11.05
CA SER A 446 -7.89 56.27 10.62
C SER A 446 -6.54 56.67 11.19
N ASP A 447 -5.57 56.90 10.32
CA ASP A 447 -5.02 58.25 10.16
C ASP A 447 -4.32 58.40 8.80
N ILE A 448 -4.64 59.53 8.18
CA ILE A 448 -3.97 60.13 7.05
C ILE A 448 -2.67 60.72 7.60
N ASP A 449 -1.52 60.37 7.04
CA ASP A 449 -0.47 61.37 6.88
C ASP A 449 0.36 61.12 5.61
N THR A 450 0.59 62.21 4.91
CA THR A 450 1.35 62.31 3.67
C THR A 450 2.82 62.56 4.01
N ASP A 451 3.76 61.89 3.33
CA ASP A 451 5.09 62.48 3.17
C ASP A 451 5.71 62.26 1.79
N THR A 452 6.38 63.35 1.43
CA THR A 452 6.97 63.85 0.22
C THR A 452 8.37 63.29 -0.05
N THR A 453 8.51 62.33 -0.95
CA THR A 453 9.75 62.22 -1.76
C THR A 453 9.45 61.63 -3.14
N GLY A 454 9.54 62.48 -4.16
CA GLY A 454 9.45 62.05 -5.55
C GLY A 454 10.64 61.18 -5.94
N SER A 455 10.45 59.86 -5.97
CA SER A 455 11.21 58.98 -6.86
C SER A 455 10.34 57.81 -7.32
N MET A 456 9.91 57.84 -8.59
CA MET A 456 9.24 56.70 -9.22
C MET A 456 10.27 55.61 -9.52
N ARG A 457 10.33 54.58 -8.69
CA ARG A 457 10.66 53.23 -9.17
C ARG A 457 9.37 52.44 -9.30
N ARG A 458 9.00 52.14 -10.54
CA ARG A 458 7.94 51.16 -10.85
C ARG A 458 8.34 49.81 -10.24
N GLY A 459 7.65 49.42 -9.19
CA GLY A 459 7.65 48.07 -8.63
C GLY A 459 6.27 47.84 -8.03
N ARG A 460 5.41 47.17 -8.79
CA ARG A 460 4.03 46.85 -8.42
C ARG A 460 3.97 46.26 -7.00
N LEU A 461 3.03 46.76 -6.19
CA LEU A 461 2.40 45.94 -5.16
C LEU A 461 1.99 44.62 -5.82
N ARG A 462 2.63 43.52 -5.40
CA ARG A 462 2.16 42.17 -5.64
C ARG A 462 2.16 41.48 -4.29
N ALA A 463 0.98 41.32 -3.71
CA ALA A 463 0.76 40.21 -2.79
C ALA A 463 0.95 38.92 -3.59
N VAL A 464 1.90 38.07 -3.18
CA VAL A 464 2.15 36.76 -3.81
C VAL A 464 2.19 35.70 -2.72
N TRP A 465 1.21 34.80 -2.81
CA TRP A 465 1.07 33.51 -2.14
C TRP A 465 2.16 32.53 -2.56
N TRP A 466 2.56 31.58 -1.70
CA TRP A 466 3.45 30.48 -2.07
C TRP A 466 3.00 29.10 -1.53
N ARG A 467 3.08 28.14 -2.47
CA ARG A 467 3.22 26.66 -2.42
C ARG A 467 2.43 25.85 -1.38
N GLY A 468 1.54 25.00 -1.92
CA GLY A 468 1.18 23.71 -1.35
C GLY A 468 0.48 23.78 0.00
N LEU A 469 -0.73 24.34 0.06
CA LEU A 469 -1.56 24.21 1.26
C LEU A 469 -2.63 23.13 1.05
N VAL A 470 -2.45 22.04 1.78
CA VAL A 470 -3.56 21.30 2.38
C VAL A 470 -3.90 22.02 3.67
N TRP A 471 -5.11 22.56 3.77
CA TRP A 471 -5.68 22.98 5.06
C TRP A 471 -6.30 21.75 5.71
N MET A 472 -5.84 21.37 6.90
CA MET A 472 -6.68 20.69 7.89
C MET A 472 -6.93 21.66 9.03
#